data_AF-A0A1L2YW42-F1
#
_entry.id   AF-A0A1L2YW42-F1
#
_cell.length_a   1.000
_cell.length_b   1.000
_cell.length_c   1.000
_cell.angle_alpha   90.00
_cell.angle_beta   90.00
_cell.angle_gamma   90.00
#
_symmetry.space_group_name_H-M   'P 1'
#
loop_
_entity.id
_entity.type
_entity.pdbx_description
1 polymer ?
#
loop_
_entity_poly.entity_id
_entity_poly.type
_entity_poly.pdbx_seq_one_letter_code
_entity_poly.pdbx_strand_id
1 'polypeptide(L)'
;IAAVHYFYMRGVWVETGETPTVYRYIDWLLTVPLQMIEFYLILAAITVVAAGVFWRLLIGTLVMLIAGFMGEAGLADATICFVIGLAGWGYILYEVFSGEAGQINAASANESCQSAYNGMKLIVSVGWAIYPLGYFLGYLNGAVSADSLNLVYNLADLVNKIGFGMFIWAAAVADSAEA
;
A
#
# COMPACT_ATOMS: atom_id res chain seq x y z
N ILE A 1 3.02 -1.79 14.19
CA ILE A 1 4.22 -1.34 13.44
C ILE A 1 4.14 0.15 13.16
N ALA A 2 3.14 0.62 12.39
CA ALA A 2 2.95 2.04 12.06
C ALA A 2 2.96 2.97 13.28
N ALA A 3 2.20 2.67 14.33
CA ALA A 3 2.16 3.51 15.54
C ALA A 3 3.56 3.79 16.13
N VAL A 4 4.43 2.77 16.20
CA VAL A 4 5.80 2.93 16.71
C VAL A 4 6.62 3.81 15.78
N HIS A 5 6.60 3.55 14.48
CA HIS A 5 7.32 4.38 13.51
C HIS A 5 6.83 5.83 13.49
N TYR A 6 5.54 6.07 13.70
CA TYR A 6 4.98 7.42 13.82
C TYR A 6 5.52 8.20 15.02
N PHE A 7 5.79 7.53 16.15
CA PHE A 7 6.46 8.20 17.28
C PHE A 7 7.87 8.67 16.92
N TYR A 8 8.64 7.86 16.19
CA TYR A 8 9.97 8.27 15.69
C TYR A 8 9.89 9.34 14.61
N MET A 9 9.00 9.18 13.63
CA MET A 9 8.79 10.17 12.55
C MET A 9 8.40 11.54 13.12
N ARG A 10 7.50 11.56 14.10
CA ARG A 10 7.13 12.79 14.83
C ARG A 10 8.34 13.39 15.54
N GLY A 11 9.17 12.57 16.20
CA GLY A 11 10.38 13.02 16.88
C GLY A 11 11.31 13.76 15.93
N VAL A 12 11.69 13.13 14.82
CA VAL A 12 12.53 13.74 13.78
C VAL A 12 11.94 15.06 13.28
N TRP A 13 10.66 15.08 12.92
CA TRP A 13 10.03 16.31 12.42
C TRP A 13 10.07 17.47 13.43
N VAL A 14 9.73 17.19 14.69
CA VAL A 14 9.70 18.22 15.75
C VAL A 14 11.10 18.70 16.13
N GLU A 15 12.09 17.81 16.09
CA GLU A 15 13.46 18.11 16.53
C GLU A 15 14.30 18.77 15.43
N THR A 16 14.12 18.39 14.16
CA THR A 16 14.99 18.83 13.06
C THR A 16 14.27 19.63 11.97
N GLY A 17 12.95 19.51 11.86
CA GLY A 17 12.19 20.05 10.74
C GLY A 17 12.41 19.29 9.41
N GLU A 18 13.14 18.18 9.43
CA GLU A 18 13.40 17.37 8.25
C GLU A 18 12.30 16.32 8.04
N THR A 19 12.04 15.98 6.78
CA THR A 19 11.18 14.84 6.45
C THR A 19 11.83 13.54 6.95
N PRO A 20 11.13 12.72 7.76
CA PRO A 20 11.67 11.46 8.25
C PRO A 20 11.57 10.34 7.21
N THR A 21 12.16 10.55 6.03
CA THR A 21 12.06 9.67 4.85
C THR A 21 12.48 8.25 5.17
N VAL A 22 13.61 8.05 5.85
CA VAL A 22 14.11 6.70 6.18
C VAL A 22 13.11 5.93 7.05
N TYR A 23 12.61 6.55 8.13
CA TYR A 23 11.62 5.90 9.00
C TYR A 23 10.32 5.56 8.25
N ARG A 24 9.90 6.41 7.31
CA ARG A 24 8.71 6.18 6.51
C ARG A 24 8.85 4.99 5.59
N TYR A 25 9.95 4.91 4.84
CA TYR A 25 10.18 3.79 3.93
C TYR A 25 10.45 2.48 4.66
N ILE A 26 11.04 2.51 5.86
CA ILE A 26 11.13 1.31 6.71
C ILE A 26 9.75 0.86 7.21
N ASP A 27 8.89 1.79 7.65
CA ASP A 27 7.50 1.44 8.00
C ASP A 27 6.76 0.81 6.82
N TRP A 28 6.84 1.42 5.63
CA TRP A 28 6.18 0.89 4.43
C TRP A 28 6.77 -0.44 3.98
N LEU A 29 8.09 -0.62 4.04
CA LEU A 29 8.74 -1.88 3.72
C LEU A 29 8.27 -3.02 4.63
N LEU A 30 7.91 -2.72 5.88
CA LEU A 30 7.37 -3.71 6.81
C LEU A 30 5.86 -3.90 6.65
N THR A 31 5.11 -2.82 6.44
CA THR A 31 3.64 -2.84 6.47
C THR A 31 3.00 -3.20 5.13
N VAL A 32 3.56 -2.78 4.00
CA VAL A 32 2.98 -3.06 2.68
C VAL A 32 3.05 -4.56 2.34
N PRO A 33 4.16 -5.30 2.58
CA PRO A 33 4.16 -6.75 2.42
C PRO A 33 3.15 -7.46 3.31
N LEU A 34 2.89 -6.96 4.53
CA LEU A 34 1.85 -7.52 5.40
C LEU A 34 0.45 -7.34 4.77
N GLN A 35 0.16 -6.18 4.18
CA GLN A 35 -1.08 -5.98 3.42
C GLN A 35 -1.20 -6.95 2.23
N MET A 36 -0.10 -7.24 1.53
CA MET A 36 -0.10 -8.23 0.44
C MET A 36 -0.33 -9.66 0.95
N ILE A 37 0.19 -10.00 2.14
CA ILE A 37 -0.09 -11.29 2.79
C ILE A 37 -1.57 -11.38 3.17
N GLU A 38 -2.19 -10.29 3.63
CA GLU A 38 -3.62 -10.28 3.95
C GLU A 38 -4.49 -10.56 2.71
N PHE A 39 -4.13 -10.02 1.54
CA PHE A 39 -4.76 -10.41 0.26
C PHE A 39 -4.66 -11.90 0.00
N TYR A 40 -3.46 -12.48 0.18
CA TYR A 40 -3.24 -13.90 -0.01
C TYR A 40 -4.07 -14.73 0.98
N LEU A 41 -4.15 -14.34 2.25
CA LEU A 41 -4.87 -15.06 3.29
C LEU A 41 -6.40 -15.06 3.06
N ILE A 42 -6.96 -13.94 2.60
CA ILE A 42 -8.39 -13.86 2.27
C ILE A 42 -8.74 -14.79 1.11
N LEU A 43 -7.89 -14.85 0.09
CA LEU A 43 -8.06 -15.80 -1.01
C LEU A 43 -7.80 -17.25 -0.59
N ALA A 44 -6.85 -17.48 0.32
CA ALA A 44 -6.53 -18.80 0.84
C ALA A 44 -7.64 -19.39 1.73
N ALA A 45 -8.52 -18.55 2.26
CA ALA A 45 -9.69 -18.99 3.03
C ALA A 45 -10.75 -19.67 2.15
N ILE A 46 -10.80 -19.35 0.84
CA ILE A 46 -11.82 -19.87 -0.09
C ILE A 46 -11.28 -20.92 -1.06
N THR A 47 -9.98 -20.91 -1.36
CA THR A 47 -9.36 -21.90 -2.25
C THR A 47 -7.85 -22.03 -2.00
N VAL A 48 -7.23 -23.01 -2.63
CA VAL A 48 -5.76 -23.12 -2.65
C VAL A 48 -5.21 -22.04 -3.58
N VAL A 49 -4.50 -21.07 -3.02
CA VAL A 49 -3.85 -19.98 -3.78
C VAL A 49 -2.41 -20.37 -4.08
N ALA A 50 -1.98 -20.20 -5.34
CA ALA A 50 -0.59 -20.45 -5.69
C ALA A 50 0.34 -19.46 -4.97
N ALA A 51 1.45 -19.96 -4.42
CA ALA A 51 2.51 -19.12 -3.84
C ALA A 51 3.06 -18.07 -4.83
N GLY A 52 2.86 -18.29 -6.14
CA GLY A 52 3.18 -17.32 -7.19
C GLY A 52 2.47 -15.98 -7.03
N VAL A 53 1.22 -15.95 -6.55
CA VAL A 53 0.45 -14.71 -6.31
C VAL A 53 1.19 -13.83 -5.29
N PHE A 54 1.61 -14.43 -4.18
CA PHE A 54 2.37 -13.73 -3.14
C PHE A 54 3.65 -13.12 -3.70
N TRP A 55 4.44 -13.88 -4.46
CA TRP A 55 5.71 -13.40 -5.01
C TRP A 55 5.52 -12.28 -6.04
N ARG A 56 4.49 -12.35 -6.88
CA ARG A 56 4.17 -11.27 -7.83
C ARG A 56 3.82 -9.98 -7.10
N LEU A 57 2.93 -10.05 -6.11
CA LEU A 57 2.57 -8.88 -5.30
C LEU A 57 3.77 -8.31 -4.53
N LEU A 58 4.61 -9.18 -3.95
CA LEU A 58 5.81 -8.77 -3.23
C LEU A 58 6.83 -8.09 -4.14
N ILE A 59 7.11 -8.65 -5.31
CA ILE A 59 8.05 -8.06 -6.27
C ILE A 59 7.57 -6.69 -6.72
N GLY A 60 6.29 -6.54 -7.07
CA GLY A 60 5.70 -5.25 -7.40
C GLY A 60 5.87 -4.23 -6.27
N THR A 61 5.64 -4.67 -5.03
CA THR A 61 5.80 -3.85 -3.82
C THR A 61 7.24 -3.38 -3.64
N LEU A 62 8.21 -4.30 -3.76
CA LEU A 62 9.63 -3.96 -3.61
C LEU A 62 10.10 -2.99 -4.69
N VAL A 63 9.71 -3.20 -5.96
CA VAL A 63 10.02 -2.27 -7.05
C VAL A 63 9.44 -0.88 -6.74
N MET A 64 8.17 -0.82 -6.33
CA MET A 64 7.49 0.43 -6.01
C MET A 64 8.19 1.20 -4.88
N LEU A 65 8.48 0.54 -3.76
CA LEU A 65 9.05 1.18 -2.58
C LEU A 65 10.53 1.53 -2.75
N ILE A 66 11.33 0.64 -3.36
CA ILE A 66 12.76 0.91 -3.58
C ILE A 66 12.93 2.07 -4.56
N ALA A 67 12.16 2.10 -5.65
CA ALA A 67 12.23 3.20 -6.60
C ALA A 67 11.83 4.53 -5.96
N GLY A 68 10.72 4.56 -5.21
CA GLY A 68 10.30 5.74 -4.46
C GLY A 68 11.39 6.24 -3.51
N PHE A 69 11.97 5.33 -2.71
CA PHE A 69 13.03 5.67 -1.76
C PHE A 69 14.25 6.25 -2.47
N MET A 70 14.70 5.62 -3.56
CA MET A 70 15.86 6.11 -4.32
C MET A 70 15.66 7.54 -4.82
N GLY A 71 14.44 7.88 -5.24
CA GLY A 71 14.12 9.24 -5.67
C GLY A 71 14.05 10.24 -4.51
N GLU A 72 13.36 9.89 -3.40
CA GLU A 72 13.24 10.81 -2.24
C GLU A 72 14.55 10.98 -1.47
N ALA A 73 15.42 9.98 -1.48
CA ALA A 73 16.75 10.03 -0.86
C ALA A 73 17.82 10.68 -1.75
N GLY A 74 17.46 11.15 -2.95
CA GLY A 74 18.39 11.78 -3.89
C GLY A 74 19.45 10.83 -4.46
N LEU A 75 19.18 9.52 -4.46
CA LEU A 75 20.09 8.49 -4.98
C LEU A 75 19.96 8.29 -6.50
N ALA A 76 18.84 8.73 -7.08
CA ALA A 76 18.57 8.71 -8.51
C ALA A 76 17.59 9.83 -8.89
N ASP A 77 17.39 10.04 -10.19
CA ASP A 77 16.45 11.05 -10.69
C ASP A 77 15.02 10.78 -10.21
N ALA A 78 14.42 11.80 -9.56
CA ALA A 78 13.10 11.68 -8.94
C ALA A 78 11.99 11.35 -9.95
N THR A 79 12.08 11.85 -11.19
CA THR A 79 11.06 11.60 -12.21
C THR A 79 11.15 10.15 -12.71
N ILE A 80 12.36 9.67 -12.98
CA ILE A 80 12.60 8.28 -13.38
C ILE A 80 12.14 7.33 -12.26
N CYS A 81 12.52 7.60 -11.02
CA CYS A 81 12.10 6.84 -9.84
C CYS A 81 10.58 6.82 -9.68
N PHE A 82 9.90 7.95 -9.90
CA PHE A 82 8.44 8.03 -9.85
C PHE A 82 7.78 7.14 -10.91
N VAL A 83 8.27 7.16 -12.15
CA VAL A 83 7.74 6.32 -13.24
C VAL A 83 7.94 4.83 -12.95
N ILE A 84 9.12 4.44 -12.45
CA ILE A 84 9.38 3.05 -12.04
C ILE A 84 8.47 2.65 -10.87
N GLY A 85 8.27 3.55 -9.91
CA GLY A 85 7.34 3.37 -8.80
C GLY A 85 5.91 3.11 -9.26
N LEU A 86 5.41 3.93 -10.19
CA LEU A 86 4.10 3.76 -10.82
C LEU A 86 3.99 2.45 -11.61
N ALA A 87 5.07 2.01 -12.28
CA ALA A 87 5.09 0.73 -12.98
C ALA A 87 4.96 -0.46 -12.01
N GLY A 88 5.67 -0.41 -10.87
CA GLY A 88 5.54 -1.40 -9.80
C GLY A 88 4.12 -1.45 -9.22
N TRP A 89 3.51 -0.30 -8.97
CA TRP A 89 2.12 -0.20 -8.52
C TRP A 89 1.12 -0.70 -9.58
N GLY A 90 1.31 -0.33 -10.85
CA GLY A 90 0.49 -0.80 -11.96
C GLY A 90 0.54 -2.32 -12.13
N TYR A 91 1.69 -2.94 -11.87
CA TYR A 91 1.83 -4.39 -11.84
C TYR A 91 1.00 -5.05 -10.72
N ILE A 92 0.99 -4.46 -9.52
CA ILE A 92 0.13 -4.91 -8.41
C ILE A 92 -1.34 -4.80 -8.80
N LEU A 93 -1.76 -3.66 -9.37
CA LEU A 93 -3.13 -3.44 -9.81
C LEU A 93 -3.55 -4.47 -10.86
N TYR A 94 -2.69 -4.76 -11.83
CA TYR A 94 -2.96 -5.81 -12.81
C TYR A 94 -3.20 -7.17 -12.14
N GLU A 95 -2.33 -7.58 -11.22
CA GLU A 95 -2.43 -8.88 -10.55
C GLU A 95 -3.75 -9.00 -9.74
N VAL A 96 -4.11 -7.94 -9.03
CA VAL A 96 -5.30 -7.88 -8.17
C VAL A 96 -6.61 -7.79 -8.98
N PHE A 97 -6.64 -7.09 -10.12
CA PHE A 97 -7.87 -6.90 -10.88
C PHE A 97 -8.08 -7.95 -11.98
N SER A 98 -7.01 -8.40 -12.62
CA SER A 98 -7.09 -9.23 -13.84
C SER A 98 -6.14 -10.43 -13.84
N GLY A 99 -5.16 -10.45 -12.95
CA GLY A 99 -4.27 -11.58 -12.74
C GLY A 99 -4.94 -12.72 -11.96
N GLU A 100 -4.10 -13.64 -11.48
CA GLU A 100 -4.55 -14.88 -10.85
C GLU A 100 -5.37 -14.59 -9.58
N ALA A 101 -4.97 -13.57 -8.79
CA ALA A 101 -5.70 -13.16 -7.60
C ALA A 101 -7.13 -12.69 -7.91
N GLY A 102 -7.29 -11.88 -8.96
CA GLY A 102 -8.60 -11.38 -9.38
C GLY A 102 -9.51 -12.49 -9.92
N GLN A 103 -8.95 -13.44 -10.67
CA GLN A 103 -9.66 -14.59 -11.22
C GLN A 103 -10.14 -15.54 -10.11
N ILE A 104 -9.30 -15.80 -9.10
CA ILE A 104 -9.68 -16.60 -7.93
C ILE A 104 -10.87 -15.98 -7.21
N ASN A 105 -10.83 -14.67 -6.96
CA ASN A 105 -11.93 -13.98 -6.29
C ASN A 105 -13.23 -14.06 -7.09
N ALA A 106 -13.16 -13.88 -8.42
CA ALA A 106 -14.33 -13.95 -9.29
C ALA A 106 -14.98 -15.35 -9.35
N ALA A 107 -14.19 -16.40 -9.11
CA ALA A 107 -14.67 -17.78 -9.02
C ALA A 107 -15.17 -18.18 -7.63
N SER A 108 -15.02 -17.31 -6.62
CA SER A 108 -15.46 -17.59 -5.24
C SER A 108 -16.97 -17.67 -5.13
N ALA A 109 -17.49 -18.65 -4.38
CA ALA A 109 -18.90 -18.70 -3.99
C ALA A 109 -19.19 -18.02 -2.64
N ASN A 110 -18.16 -17.56 -1.91
CA ASN A 110 -18.33 -16.88 -0.62
C ASN A 110 -18.43 -15.35 -0.85
N GLU A 111 -19.63 -14.81 -0.62
CA GLU A 111 -19.95 -13.39 -0.80
C GLU A 111 -19.18 -12.47 0.18
N SER A 112 -18.99 -12.91 1.43
CA SER A 112 -18.20 -12.18 2.44
C SER A 112 -16.75 -12.03 2.02
N CYS A 113 -16.13 -13.09 1.50
CA CYS A 113 -14.77 -13.05 0.97
C CYS A 113 -14.66 -12.17 -0.27
N GLN A 114 -15.66 -12.20 -1.17
CA GLN A 114 -15.71 -11.28 -2.31
C GLN A 114 -15.83 -9.82 -1.87
N SER A 115 -16.65 -9.55 -0.85
CA SER A 115 -16.82 -8.22 -0.26
C SER A 115 -15.51 -7.71 0.34
N ALA A 116 -14.84 -8.53 1.14
CA ALA A 116 -13.52 -8.22 1.69
C ALA A 116 -12.51 -7.91 0.57
N TYR A 117 -12.45 -8.76 -0.46
CA TYR A 117 -11.55 -8.58 -1.60
C TYR A 117 -11.85 -7.30 -2.38
N ASN A 118 -13.12 -6.98 -2.61
CA ASN A 118 -13.56 -5.77 -3.29
C ASN A 118 -13.20 -4.51 -2.47
N GLY A 119 -13.35 -4.53 -1.15
CA GLY A 119 -12.90 -3.46 -0.26
C GLY A 119 -11.39 -3.24 -0.37
N MET A 120 -10.61 -4.31 -0.38
CA MET A 120 -9.16 -4.20 -0.55
C MET A 120 -8.75 -3.70 -1.93
N LYS A 121 -9.45 -4.10 -3.01
CA LYS A 121 -9.26 -3.52 -4.36
C LYS A 121 -9.42 -2.01 -4.36
N LEU A 122 -10.43 -1.50 -3.65
CA LEU A 122 -10.67 -0.06 -3.53
C LEU A 122 -9.51 0.64 -2.82
N ILE A 123 -8.98 0.03 -1.75
CA ILE A 123 -7.82 0.56 -1.02
C ILE A 123 -6.57 0.58 -1.91
N VAL A 124 -6.21 -0.54 -2.56
CA VAL A 124 -4.99 -0.62 -3.39
C VAL A 124 -5.06 0.22 -4.66
N SER A 125 -6.26 0.59 -5.11
CA SER A 125 -6.45 1.50 -6.24
C SER A 125 -6.61 2.96 -5.79
N VAL A 126 -7.75 3.31 -5.21
CA VAL A 126 -8.09 4.70 -4.87
C VAL A 126 -7.32 5.18 -3.65
N GLY A 127 -7.24 4.34 -2.61
CA GLY A 127 -6.54 4.70 -1.39
C GLY A 127 -5.04 4.89 -1.61
N TRP A 128 -4.41 3.96 -2.33
CA TRP A 128 -2.97 4.02 -2.59
C TRP A 128 -2.57 5.13 -3.55
N ALA A 129 -3.49 5.63 -4.40
CA ALA A 129 -3.23 6.77 -5.29
C ALA A 129 -2.81 8.05 -4.54
N ILE A 130 -3.12 8.15 -3.24
CA ILE A 130 -2.72 9.27 -2.38
C ILE A 130 -1.18 9.31 -2.21
N TYR A 131 -0.48 8.16 -2.20
CA TYR A 131 0.98 8.13 -2.07
C TYR A 131 1.70 8.73 -3.29
N PRO A 132 1.51 8.28 -4.55
CA PRO A 132 2.16 8.92 -5.68
C PRO A 132 1.74 10.38 -5.86
N LEU A 133 0.54 10.77 -5.43
CA LEU A 133 0.16 12.18 -5.37
C LEU A 133 1.04 12.98 -4.39
N GLY A 134 1.31 12.44 -3.20
CA GLY A 134 2.24 13.03 -2.23
C GLY A 134 3.65 13.18 -2.81
N TYR A 135 4.16 12.15 -3.47
CA TYR A 135 5.45 12.21 -4.16
C TYR A 135 5.46 13.31 -5.23
N PHE A 136 4.45 13.35 -6.09
CA PHE A 136 4.37 14.33 -7.17
C PHE A 136 4.34 15.76 -6.65
N LEU A 137 3.48 16.03 -5.65
CA LEU A 137 3.37 17.35 -5.01
C LEU A 137 4.64 17.74 -4.26
N GLY A 138 5.36 16.76 -3.70
CA GLY A 138 6.58 16.96 -2.93
C GLY A 138 7.84 17.13 -3.77
N TYR A 139 7.90 16.60 -5.00
CA TYR A 139 9.16 16.52 -5.76
C TYR A 139 9.05 16.93 -7.24
N LEU A 140 7.88 16.81 -7.87
CA LEU A 140 7.75 16.93 -9.33
C LEU A 140 6.95 18.15 -9.79
N ASN A 141 6.21 18.81 -8.89
CA ASN A 141 5.37 19.97 -9.20
C ASN A 141 6.13 21.32 -9.26
N GLY A 142 7.43 21.29 -9.56
CA GLY A 142 8.27 22.50 -9.70
C GLY A 142 8.69 23.18 -8.39
N ALA A 143 8.23 22.70 -7.23
CA ALA A 143 8.69 23.11 -5.91
C ALA A 143 8.71 21.92 -4.95
N VAL A 144 9.79 21.79 -4.16
CA VAL A 144 9.87 20.77 -3.11
C VAL A 144 9.26 21.32 -1.82
N SER A 145 8.18 20.69 -1.34
CA SER A 145 7.49 21.08 -0.10
C SER A 145 7.41 19.89 0.85
N ALA A 146 8.27 19.89 1.88
CA ALA A 146 8.25 18.90 2.94
C ALA A 146 6.90 18.87 3.66
N ASP A 147 6.28 20.02 3.93
CA ASP A 147 4.98 20.10 4.59
C ASP A 147 3.88 19.38 3.79
N SER A 148 3.80 19.67 2.49
CA SER A 148 2.80 19.06 1.60
C SER A 148 3.01 17.55 1.50
N LEU A 149 4.26 17.11 1.33
CA LEU A 149 4.63 15.70 1.29
C LEU A 149 4.21 14.96 2.57
N ASN A 150 4.59 15.48 3.73
CA ASN A 150 4.33 14.85 5.02
C ASN A 150 2.83 14.83 5.34
N LEU A 151 2.09 15.90 5.04
CA LEU A 151 0.65 15.94 5.25
C LEU A 151 -0.07 14.90 4.39
N VAL A 152 0.28 14.80 3.11
CA VAL A 152 -0.35 13.84 2.20
C VAL A 152 0.00 12.40 2.58
N TYR A 153 1.25 12.11 2.95
CA TYR A 153 1.65 10.77 3.41
C TYR A 153 0.97 10.38 4.74
N ASN A 154 0.80 11.31 5.68
CA ASN A 154 0.06 11.05 6.92
C ASN A 154 -1.42 10.73 6.64
N LEU A 155 -2.05 11.48 5.73
CA LEU A 155 -3.42 11.20 5.28
C LEU A 155 -3.51 9.84 4.59
N ALA A 156 -2.56 9.53 3.71
CA ALA A 156 -2.50 8.26 3.01
C ALA A 156 -2.42 7.09 4.00
N ASP A 157 -1.53 7.17 4.99
CA ASP A 157 -1.40 6.13 6.00
C ASP A 157 -2.65 5.97 6.86
N LEU A 158 -3.28 7.08 7.26
CA LEU A 158 -4.53 7.05 8.01
C LEU A 158 -5.63 6.31 7.22
N VAL A 159 -5.83 6.70 5.97
CA VAL A 159 -6.85 6.11 5.10
C VAL A 159 -6.54 4.64 4.82
N ASN A 160 -5.30 4.32 4.44
CA ASN A 160 -4.95 3.01 3.90
C ASN A 160 -4.65 1.97 4.98
N LYS A 161 -4.15 2.36 6.16
CA LYS A 161 -3.87 1.40 7.22
C LYS A 161 -5.12 1.14 8.07
N ILE A 162 -5.87 2.18 8.41
CA ILE A 162 -7.11 2.02 9.19
C ILE A 162 -8.24 1.54 8.29
N GLY A 163 -8.44 2.15 7.12
CA GLY A 163 -9.51 1.77 6.20
C GLY A 163 -9.41 0.32 5.74
N PHE A 164 -8.20 -0.16 5.45
CA PHE A 164 -7.96 -1.57 5.11
C PHE A 164 -8.41 -2.51 6.24
N GLY A 165 -8.00 -2.24 7.48
CA GLY A 165 -8.43 -3.05 8.64
C GLY A 165 -9.95 -3.00 8.86
N MET A 166 -10.59 -1.86 8.63
CA MET A 166 -12.04 -1.70 8.77
C MET A 166 -12.82 -2.52 7.74
N PHE A 167 -12.35 -2.61 6.49
CA PHE A 167 -13.00 -3.45 5.46
C PHE A 167 -12.94 -4.94 5.82
N ILE A 168 -11.78 -5.42 6.28
CA ILE A 168 -11.63 -6.82 6.71
C ILE A 168 -12.51 -7.10 7.92
N TRP A 169 -12.48 -6.23 8.93
CA TRP A 169 -13.31 -6.39 10.13
C TRP A 169 -14.80 -6.43 9.79
N ALA A 170 -15.27 -5.52 8.94
CA ALA A 170 -16.67 -5.49 8.53
C ALA A 170 -17.10 -6.77 7.81
N ALA A 171 -16.26 -7.28 6.89
CA ALA A 171 -16.55 -8.53 6.20
C ALA A 171 -16.54 -9.74 7.14
N ALA A 172 -15.58 -9.81 8.08
CA ALA A 172 -15.48 -10.90 9.04
C ALA A 172 -16.67 -10.92 10.02
N VAL A 173 -17.16 -9.75 10.45
CA VAL A 173 -18.35 -9.65 11.31
C VAL A 173 -19.61 -10.10 10.57
N ALA A 174 -19.76 -9.72 9.29
CA ALA A 174 -20.89 -10.16 8.47
C ALA A 174 -20.88 -11.69 8.30
N ASP A 175 -19.75 -12.27 7.94
CA ASP A 175 -19.57 -13.72 7.78
C ASP A 175 -19.89 -14.49 9.07
N SER A 176 -19.42 -13.98 10.22
CA SER A 176 -19.67 -14.60 11.53
C SER A 176 -21.13 -14.52 11.99
N ALA A 177 -21.91 -13.56 11.47
CA ALA A 177 -23.32 -13.41 11.81
C ALA A 177 -24.23 -14.33 10.98
N GLU A 178 -23.73 -14.87 9.86
CA GLU A 178 -24.44 -15.81 8.99
C GLU A 178 -24.22 -17.29 9.38
N ALA A 179 -23.20 -17.57 10.19
CA ALA A 179 -22.83 -18.90 10.71
C ALA A 179 -23.58 -19.29 12.00
#